data_AF-A0A967P365-F1
#
_entry.id   AF-A0A967P365-F1
#
_cell.length_a   1.000
_cell.length_b   1.000
_cell.length_c   1.000
_cell.angle_alpha   90.00
_cell.angle_beta   90.00
_cell.angle_gamma   90.00
#
_symmetry.space_group_name_H-M   'P 1'
#
loop_
_entity.id
_entity.type
_entity.pdbx_description
1 polymer ?
#
loop_
_entity_poly.entity_id
_entity_poly.type
_entity_poly.pdbx_seq_one_letter_code
_entity_poly.pdbx_strand_id
1 'polypeptide(L)' 'MVTTPLRLAYQDSGELAKLYRWSRVDEVRYEDDGIHITITSTPANLERIRAKLPVEPEPL' A
#
# COMPACT_ATOMS: atom_id res chain seq x y z
N MET A 1 -3.16 0.51 15.57
CA MET A 1 -3.22 0.38 14.10
C MET A 1 -3.05 1.76 13.51
N VAL A 2 -2.45 1.86 12.33
CA VAL A 2 -2.20 3.11 11.62
C VAL A 2 -2.76 2.95 10.21
N THR A 3 -3.54 3.95 9.78
CA THR A 3 -4.05 4.05 8.42
C THR A 3 -3.08 4.88 7.59
N THR A 4 -2.70 4.40 6.42
CA THR A 4 -1.67 5.03 5.59
C THR A 4 -2.05 4.89 4.11
N PRO A 5 -2.08 5.99 3.36
CA PRO A 5 -2.21 5.96 1.92
C PRO A 5 -0.85 5.65 1.28
N LEU A 6 -0.89 4.82 0.25
CA LEU A 6 0.26 4.34 -0.51
C LEU A 6 -0.05 4.40 -1.99
N ARG A 7 0.95 4.79 -2.79
CA ARG A 7 0.90 4.69 -4.24
C ARG A 7 1.79 3.54 -4.71
N LEU A 8 1.25 2.73 -5.61
CA LEU A 8 1.94 1.62 -6.27
C LEU A 8 1.89 1.85 -7.78
N ALA A 9 3.02 1.75 -8.46
CA ALA A 9 3.04 1.84 -9.92
C ALA A 9 2.36 0.62 -10.55
N TYR A 10 1.75 0.80 -11.73
CA TYR A 10 1.04 -0.30 -12.41
C TYR A 10 1.93 -1.51 -12.74
N GLN A 11 3.20 -1.27 -13.08
CA GLN A 11 4.15 -2.36 -13.33
C GLN A 11 4.37 -3.25 -12.09
N ASP A 12 4.11 -2.72 -10.89
CA ASP A 12 4.28 -3.41 -9.62
C ASP A 12 2.96 -3.96 -9.06
N SER A 13 1.87 -3.96 -9.85
CA SER A 13 0.54 -4.44 -9.43
C SER A 13 0.53 -5.87 -8.86
N GLY A 14 1.49 -6.72 -9.23
CA GLY A 14 1.67 -8.05 -8.64
C GLY A 14 1.96 -8.03 -7.13
N GLU A 15 2.44 -6.90 -6.59
CA GLU A 15 2.75 -6.71 -5.17
C GLU A 15 1.50 -6.50 -4.31
N LEU A 16 0.33 -6.22 -4.91
CA LEU A 16 -0.95 -6.05 -4.21
C LEU A 16 -1.27 -7.24 -3.30
N ALA A 17 -0.98 -8.46 -3.73
CA ALA A 17 -1.22 -9.67 -2.93
C ALA A 17 -0.49 -9.65 -1.58
N LYS A 18 0.69 -9.01 -1.52
CA LYS A 18 1.46 -8.86 -0.27
C LYS A 18 0.82 -7.85 0.66
N LEU A 19 0.27 -6.75 0.11
CA LEU A 19 -0.51 -5.78 0.89
C LEU A 19 -1.74 -6.44 1.53
N TYR A 20 -2.54 -7.18 0.76
CA TYR A 20 -3.69 -7.93 1.29
C TYR A 20 -3.31 -8.97 2.35
N ARG A 21 -2.10 -9.54 2.27
CA ARG A 21 -1.60 -10.53 3.25
C ARG A 21 -1.20 -9.89 4.58
N TRP A 22 -0.60 -8.70 4.54
CA TRP A 22 -0.02 -8.08 5.73
C TRP A 22 -0.94 -7.04 6.37
N SER A 23 -1.95 -6.58 5.64
CA SER A 23 -2.67 -5.37 5.97
C SER A 23 -4.14 -5.49 5.59
N ARG A 24 -5.01 -4.78 6.32
CA ARG A 24 -6.37 -4.55 5.82
C ARG A 24 -6.28 -3.45 4.77
N VAL A 25 -6.71 -3.75 3.56
CA VAL A 25 -6.90 -2.75 2.50
C VAL A 25 -8.28 -2.15 2.70
N ASP A 26 -8.34 -0.83 2.89
CA ASP A 26 -9.57 -0.07 3.11
C ASP A 26 -10.13 0.46 1.79
N GLU A 27 -9.26 0.89 0.87
CA GLU A 27 -9.63 1.44 -0.43
C GLU A 27 -8.55 1.12 -1.48
N VAL A 28 -8.98 0.93 -2.73
CA VAL A 28 -8.11 0.89 -3.92
C VAL A 28 -8.73 1.77 -5.00
N ARG A 29 -7.96 2.75 -5.50
CA ARG A 29 -8.31 3.62 -6.64
C ARG A 29 -7.26 3.47 -7.73
N TYR A 30 -7.73 3.34 -8.95
CA TYR A 30 -6.89 3.25 -10.14
C TYR A 30 -6.95 4.59 -10.86
N GLU A 31 -5.84 5.32 -10.87
CA GLU A 31 -5.73 6.65 -11.48
C GLU A 31 -4.62 6.64 -12.54
N ASP A 32 -4.47 7.73 -13.29
CA ASP A 32 -3.53 7.78 -14.42
C ASP A 32 -2.06 7.61 -13.98
N ASP A 33 -1.73 8.03 -12.76
CA ASP A 33 -0.38 7.99 -12.20
C ASP A 33 -0.10 6.79 -11.29
N GLY A 34 -1.08 5.88 -11.11
CA GLY A 34 -0.86 4.61 -10.43
C GLY A 34 -2.07 4.04 -9.71
N ILE A 35 -1.77 3.12 -8.80
CA ILE A 35 -2.74 2.45 -7.94
C ILE A 35 -2.61 3.07 -6.55
N HIS A 36 -3.62 3.84 -6.15
CA HIS A 36 -3.70 4.48 -4.84
C HIS A 36 -4.41 3.54 -3.88
N ILE A 37 -3.79 3.27 -2.74
CA ILE A 37 -4.21 2.22 -1.82
C ILE A 37 -4.21 2.80 -0.41
N THR A 38 -5.36 2.73 0.26
CA THR A 38 -5.43 3.04 1.68
C THR A 38 -5.37 1.74 2.47
N ILE A 39 -4.40 1.61 3.36
CA ILE A 39 -4.27 0.43 4.23
C ILE A 39 -4.33 0.80 5.71
N THR A 40 -4.90 -0.10 6.52
CA THR A 40 -4.83 -0.05 7.98
C THR A 40 -3.98 -1.22 8.49
N SER A 41 -2.91 -0.92 9.24
CA SER A 41 -1.90 -1.90 9.64
C SER A 41 -1.30 -1.71 11.03
N THR A 42 -0.63 -2.75 11.52
CA THR A 42 0.28 -2.62 12.67
C THR A 42 1.55 -1.88 12.25
N PRO A 43 2.24 -1.19 13.19
CA PRO A 43 3.52 -0.56 12.88
C PRO A 43 4.55 -1.54 12.29
N ALA A 44 4.62 -2.77 12.81
CA ALA A 44 5.55 -3.79 12.31
C ALA A 44 5.26 -4.19 10.84
N ASN A 45 3.99 -4.28 10.45
CA ASN A 45 3.63 -4.58 9.06
C ASN A 45 3.88 -3.38 8.14
N LEU A 46 3.68 -2.14 8.62
CA LEU A 46 4.06 -0.95 7.86
C LEU A 46 5.56 -0.89 7.59
N GLU A 47 6.39 -1.15 8.60
CA GLU A 47 7.85 -1.22 8.41
C GLU A 47 8.23 -2.32 7.42
N ARG A 48 7.56 -3.48 7.48
CA ARG A 48 7.77 -4.56 6.50
C ARG A 48 7.38 -4.14 5.08
N ILE A 49 6.25 -3.44 4.91
CA ILE A 49 5.78 -2.95 3.61
C ILE A 49 6.79 -1.97 3.02
N ARG A 50 7.21 -0.97 3.80
CA ARG A 50 8.21 0.02 3.39
C ARG A 50 9.55 -0.61 3.00
N ALA A 51 9.94 -1.69 3.67
CA ALA A 51 11.20 -2.36 3.41
C ALA A 51 11.17 -3.33 2.21
N LYS A 52 9.98 -3.82 1.80
CA LYS A 52 9.87 -4.93 0.84
C LYS A 52 9.07 -4.63 -0.42
N LEU A 53 8.24 -3.60 -0.41
CA LEU A 53 7.39 -3.25 -1.54
C LEU A 53 7.85 -1.92 -2.13
N PRO A 54 7.80 -1.76 -3.47
CA PRO A 54 8.07 -0.50 -4.14
C PRO A 54 6.86 0.43 -4.05
N VAL A 55 6.49 0.83 -2.82
CA VAL A 55 5.36 1.73 -2.55
C VAL A 55 5.86 3.10 -2.10
N GLU A 56 5.17 4.14 -2.53
CA GLU A 56 5.42 5.51 -2.10
C GLU A 56 4.36 5.96 -1.09
N PRO A 57 4.74 6.59 0.03
CA PRO A 57 3.77 7.16 0.95
C PRO A 57 3.09 8.38 0.32
N GLU A 58 1.78 8.50 0.50
CA GLU A 58 1.02 9.67 0.04
C GLU A 58 0.70 10.60 1.21
N PRO A 59 0.54 11.92 0.97
CA PRO A 59 -0.08 12.80 1.95
C PRO A 59 -1.52 12.37 2.22
N LEU A 60 -1.97 12.56 3.47
CA LEU A 60 -3.36 12.36 3.91
C LEU A 60 -4.27 13.49 3.45
#